data_AF-D2VSA5-F1
#
_entry.id   AF-D2VSA5-F1
#
_cell.length_a   1.000
_cell.length_b   1.000
_cell.length_c   1.000
_cell.angle_alpha   90.00
_cell.angle_beta   90.00
_cell.angle_gamma   90.00
#
_symmetry.space_group_name_H-M   'P 1'
#
loop_
_entity.id
_entity.type
_entity.pdbx_description
1 polymer ?
#
loop_
_entity_poly.entity_id
_entity_poly.type
_entity_poly.pdbx_seq_one_letter_code
_entity_poly.pdbx_strand_id
1 'polypeptide(L)'
;MAKVSTGFLIEDGSGSSPLYLMCHTTCHKKPPKQPILPSETDEKWTVPKGIIDESNSSQVGDDIEIETAIRELKEETGIDLIGNEVLRKEFYDPFLSKTLKFNLHKEYKIKAKVIRIYLLKDSKGLIKSQYDTSAMKCTSLIDIDHPLKGFPEVDAFLWVTKAQASRIALKSQKVLFK
;
A
#
# COMPACT_ATOMS: atom_id res chain seq x y z
N MET A 1 -9.54 -22.46 4.75
CA MET A 1 -8.99 -21.86 3.51
C MET A 1 -7.93 -20.84 3.91
N ALA A 2 -6.84 -20.67 3.16
CA ALA A 2 -5.83 -19.65 3.50
C ALA A 2 -6.40 -18.26 3.16
N LYS A 3 -6.32 -17.29 4.09
CA LYS A 3 -6.79 -15.92 3.81
C LYS A 3 -5.83 -15.25 2.83
N VAL A 4 -6.36 -14.63 1.79
CA VAL A 4 -5.57 -13.87 0.82
C VAL A 4 -5.59 -12.40 1.20
N SER A 5 -4.44 -11.75 1.20
CA SER A 5 -4.30 -10.31 1.33
C SER A 5 -3.63 -9.73 0.10
N THR A 6 -4.20 -8.65 -0.42
CA THR A 6 -3.80 -8.02 -1.67
C THR A 6 -3.58 -6.53 -1.48
N GLY A 7 -2.67 -5.95 -2.25
CA GLY A 7 -2.30 -4.54 -2.15
C GLY A 7 -1.36 -4.07 -3.24
N PHE A 8 -0.92 -2.82 -3.14
CA PHE A 8 -0.06 -2.20 -4.15
C PHE A 8 1.33 -1.87 -3.62
N LEU A 9 2.35 -2.24 -4.37
CA LEU A 9 3.65 -1.55 -4.33
C LEU A 9 3.55 -0.37 -5.29
N ILE A 10 3.59 0.85 -4.76
CA ILE A 10 3.52 2.07 -5.58
C ILE A 10 4.95 2.52 -5.89
N GLU A 11 5.23 2.70 -7.17
CA GLU A 11 6.51 3.19 -7.70
C GLU A 11 6.28 4.53 -8.41
N ASP A 12 6.82 5.62 -7.86
CA ASP A 12 6.96 6.91 -8.54
C ASP A 12 8.17 6.84 -9.48
N GLY A 13 7.90 6.80 -10.78
CA GLY A 13 8.90 6.68 -11.85
C GLY A 13 9.19 8.00 -12.55
N SER A 14 8.70 9.13 -12.04
CA SER A 14 8.85 10.45 -12.70
C SER A 14 10.28 11.02 -12.63
N GLY A 15 11.09 10.56 -11.67
CA GLY A 15 12.47 10.99 -11.46
C GLY A 15 13.52 10.07 -12.08
N SER A 16 14.79 10.45 -11.95
CA SER A 16 15.94 9.64 -12.40
C SER A 16 16.15 8.36 -11.57
N SER A 17 15.54 8.27 -10.39
CA SER A 17 15.55 7.08 -9.54
C SER A 17 14.15 6.85 -8.97
N PRO A 18 13.61 5.62 -9.09
CA PRO A 18 12.27 5.33 -8.60
C PRO A 18 12.19 5.46 -7.09
N LEU A 19 11.08 6.04 -6.64
CA LEU A 19 10.72 6.11 -5.22
C LEU A 19 9.51 5.20 -4.95
N TYR A 20 9.46 4.62 -3.76
CA TYR A 20 8.41 3.73 -3.32
C TYR A 20 7.70 4.34 -2.12
N LEU A 21 6.36 4.32 -2.15
CA LEU A 21 5.55 4.73 -1.00
C LEU A 21 5.57 3.62 0.04
N MET A 22 5.95 3.99 1.26
CA MET A 22 5.92 3.13 2.44
C MET A 22 4.97 3.70 3.49
N CYS A 23 4.24 2.81 4.15
CA CYS A 23 3.28 3.10 5.21
C CYS A 23 3.82 2.53 6.53
N HIS A 24 3.89 3.33 7.59
CA HIS A 24 4.32 2.85 8.90
C HIS A 24 3.12 2.33 9.68
N THR A 25 3.18 1.08 10.11
CA THR A 25 2.11 0.48 10.90
C THR A 25 2.09 1.09 12.31
N THR A 26 0.93 1.54 12.75
CA THR A 26 0.76 2.17 14.05
C THR A 26 1.16 1.23 15.18
N CYS A 27 2.20 1.61 15.92
CA CYS A 27 2.67 0.88 17.10
C CYS A 27 2.79 1.78 18.34
N HIS A 28 2.33 3.02 18.24
CA HIS A 28 2.42 4.03 19.28
C HIS A 28 1.08 4.74 19.49
N LYS A 29 0.79 5.15 20.73
CA LYS A 29 -0.40 5.97 21.06
C LYS A 29 -0.27 7.43 20.62
N LYS A 30 0.94 7.86 20.27
CA LYS A 30 1.19 9.20 19.72
C LYS A 30 1.80 8.99 18.34
N PRO A 31 1.14 9.44 17.27
CA PRO A 31 1.69 9.38 15.94
C PRO A 31 3.05 10.07 15.89
N PRO A 32 4.03 9.53 15.14
CA PRO A 32 5.27 10.22 14.87
C PRO A 32 5.02 11.56 14.16
N LYS A 33 5.79 12.61 14.50
CA LYS A 33 5.69 13.90 13.81
C LYS A 33 6.28 13.77 12.40
N GLN A 34 5.54 14.22 11.40
CA GLN A 34 6.01 14.34 10.01
C GLN A 34 6.80 15.65 9.80
N PRO A 35 7.82 15.67 8.92
CA PRO A 35 8.34 14.55 8.16
C PRO A 35 9.18 13.61 9.03
N ILE A 36 8.98 12.30 8.87
CA ILE A 36 9.78 11.29 9.57
C ILE A 36 11.09 11.09 8.82
N LEU A 37 12.18 10.91 9.55
CA LEU A 37 13.40 10.34 8.99
C LEU A 37 13.35 8.82 9.20
N PRO A 38 13.48 8.01 8.14
CA PRO A 38 13.41 6.57 8.27
C PRO A 38 14.57 6.09 9.15
N SER A 39 14.25 5.52 10.32
CA SER A 39 15.24 4.83 11.14
C SER A 39 15.49 3.45 10.56
N GLU A 40 16.75 3.08 10.34
CA GLU A 40 17.09 1.77 9.75
C GLU A 40 16.74 0.58 10.65
N THR A 41 16.45 0.84 11.93
CA THR A 41 16.00 -0.16 12.90
C THR A 41 14.49 -0.29 13.00
N ASP A 42 13.75 0.62 12.38
CA ASP A 42 12.30 0.66 12.45
C ASP A 42 11.70 -0.30 11.40
N GLU A 43 11.65 -1.59 11.73
CA GLU A 43 11.08 -2.63 10.87
C GLU A 43 9.53 -2.63 10.91
N LYS A 44 8.89 -1.47 10.81
CA LYS A 44 7.43 -1.29 10.88
C LYS A 44 6.82 -0.73 9.61
N TRP A 45 7.61 -0.58 8.56
CA TRP A 45 7.14 -0.05 7.28
C TRP A 45 6.60 -1.16 6.38
N THR A 46 5.48 -0.88 5.71
CA THR A 46 4.73 -1.80 4.86
C THR A 46 4.25 -1.09 3.60
N VAL A 47 3.58 -1.83 2.73
CA VAL A 47 2.78 -1.30 1.62
C VAL A 47 1.30 -1.49 1.95
N PRO A 48 0.40 -0.63 1.43
CA PRO A 48 -1.02 -0.72 1.71
C PRO A 48 -1.61 -2.00 1.12
N LYS A 49 -2.31 -2.77 1.96
CA LYS A 49 -2.85 -4.09 1.62
C LYS A 49 -3.81 -4.56 2.72
N GLY A 50 -4.83 -5.30 2.33
CA GLY A 50 -5.72 -5.94 3.30
C GLY A 50 -6.30 -7.22 2.78
N ILE A 51 -7.20 -7.81 3.56
CA ILE A 51 -7.73 -9.16 3.33
C ILE A 51 -8.88 -9.07 2.33
N ILE A 52 -8.92 -10.00 1.37
CA ILE A 52 -10.08 -10.18 0.49
C ILE A 52 -11.22 -10.75 1.32
N ASP A 53 -12.42 -10.18 1.18
CA ASP A 53 -13.61 -10.68 1.85
C ASP A 53 -13.80 -12.18 1.59
N GLU A 54 -14.03 -12.94 2.66
CA GLU A 54 -14.14 -14.40 2.62
C GLU A 54 -15.37 -14.88 1.84
N SER A 55 -16.36 -14.02 1.61
CA SER A 55 -17.48 -14.32 0.70
C SER A 55 -17.08 -14.39 -0.76
N ASN A 56 -15.91 -13.86 -1.11
CA ASN A 56 -15.46 -13.70 -2.49
C ASN A 56 -14.38 -14.74 -2.83
N SER A 57 -14.68 -15.59 -3.80
CA SER A 57 -13.65 -16.41 -4.45
C SER A 57 -12.78 -15.51 -5.31
N SER A 58 -11.47 -15.54 -5.11
CA SER A 58 -10.52 -14.77 -5.92
C SER A 58 -9.45 -15.66 -6.56
N GLN A 59 -9.02 -15.25 -7.75
CA GLN A 59 -7.88 -15.79 -8.49
C GLN A 59 -6.83 -14.70 -8.63
N VAL A 60 -5.58 -15.09 -8.87
CA VAL A 60 -4.48 -14.14 -9.07
C VAL A 60 -4.82 -13.18 -10.20
N GLY A 61 -4.89 -11.89 -9.87
CA GLY A 61 -5.03 -10.80 -10.81
C GLY A 61 -6.44 -10.64 -11.37
N ASP A 62 -7.44 -11.25 -10.73
CA ASP A 62 -8.84 -10.95 -11.05
C ASP A 62 -9.27 -9.58 -10.53
N ASP A 63 -10.45 -9.15 -10.97
CA ASP A 63 -10.94 -7.81 -10.65
C ASP A 63 -11.19 -7.66 -9.14
N ILE A 64 -11.57 -8.73 -8.44
CA ILE A 64 -11.81 -8.73 -6.99
C ILE A 64 -10.52 -8.42 -6.21
N GLU A 65 -9.38 -9.01 -6.61
CA GLU A 65 -8.09 -8.72 -5.97
C GLU A 65 -7.65 -7.28 -6.19
N ILE A 66 -7.85 -6.76 -7.40
CA ILE A 66 -7.45 -5.39 -7.73
C ILE A 66 -8.37 -4.39 -7.04
N GLU A 67 -9.69 -4.58 -7.06
CA GLU A 67 -10.64 -3.72 -6.36
C GLU A 67 -10.38 -3.72 -4.85
N THR A 68 -10.04 -4.87 -4.28
CA THR A 68 -9.61 -4.94 -2.88
C THR A 68 -8.33 -4.13 -2.65
N ALA A 69 -7.32 -4.25 -3.51
CA ALA A 69 -6.09 -3.46 -3.40
C ALA A 69 -6.35 -1.94 -3.53
N ILE A 70 -7.30 -1.53 -4.38
CA ILE A 70 -7.72 -0.13 -4.54
C ILE A 70 -8.43 0.38 -3.28
N ARG A 71 -9.33 -0.43 -2.72
CA ARG A 71 -10.03 -0.09 -1.46
C ARG A 71 -9.04 0.09 -0.32
N GLU A 72 -8.13 -0.86 -0.15
CA GLU A 72 -7.12 -0.85 0.92
C GLU A 72 -6.12 0.30 0.76
N LEU A 73 -5.75 0.63 -0.48
CA LEU A 73 -4.96 1.83 -0.76
C LEU A 73 -5.66 3.09 -0.25
N LYS A 74 -6.95 3.25 -0.55
CA LYS A 74 -7.74 4.39 -0.07
C LYS A 74 -7.87 4.40 1.45
N GLU A 75 -8.13 3.26 2.07
CA GLU A 75 -8.32 3.15 3.52
C GLU A 75 -7.03 3.41 4.31
N GLU A 76 -5.88 2.89 3.86
CA GLU A 76 -4.61 3.03 4.59
C GLU A 76 -3.90 4.36 4.29
N THR A 77 -4.10 4.95 3.11
CA THR A 77 -3.32 6.13 2.67
C THR A 77 -4.14 7.37 2.32
N GLY A 78 -5.44 7.18 2.05
CA GLY A 78 -6.30 8.24 1.51
C GLY A 78 -6.15 8.47 0.00
N ILE A 79 -5.23 7.77 -0.69
CA ILE A 79 -5.08 7.86 -2.16
C ILE A 79 -6.31 7.22 -2.81
N ASP A 80 -7.18 8.06 -3.36
CA ASP A 80 -8.41 7.61 -4.00
C ASP A 80 -8.25 7.53 -5.52
N LEU A 81 -8.01 6.32 -6.04
CA LEU A 81 -7.90 6.08 -7.49
C LEU A 81 -9.25 6.21 -8.24
N ILE A 82 -10.38 6.20 -7.53
CA ILE A 82 -11.72 6.25 -8.14
C ILE A 82 -12.30 7.65 -8.02
N GLY A 83 -12.20 8.25 -6.84
CA GLY A 83 -12.75 9.57 -6.53
C GLY A 83 -11.92 10.74 -7.04
N ASN A 84 -10.61 10.58 -7.22
CA ASN A 84 -9.76 11.62 -7.82
C ASN A 84 -9.81 11.51 -9.35
N GLU A 85 -10.31 12.55 -10.03
CA GLU A 85 -10.50 12.53 -11.49
C GLU A 85 -9.20 12.27 -12.28
N VAL A 86 -8.07 12.82 -11.82
CA VAL A 86 -6.77 12.66 -12.49
C VAL A 86 -6.30 11.21 -12.38
N LEU A 87 -6.33 10.65 -11.16
CA LEU A 87 -5.91 9.27 -10.92
C LEU A 87 -6.88 8.26 -11.54
N ARG A 88 -8.18 8.57 -11.54
CA ARG A 88 -9.21 7.72 -12.15
C ARG A 88 -8.95 7.53 -13.63
N LYS A 89 -8.74 8.62 -14.38
CA LYS A 89 -8.47 8.55 -15.82
C LYS A 89 -7.15 7.85 -16.15
N GLU A 90 -6.15 7.95 -15.28
CA GLU A 90 -4.84 7.32 -15.51
C GLU A 90 -4.82 5.83 -15.16
N PHE A 91 -5.46 5.44 -14.06
CA PHE A 91 -5.30 4.10 -13.49
C PHE A 91 -6.60 3.29 -13.50
N TYR A 92 -7.71 3.86 -13.03
CA TYR A 92 -8.93 3.09 -12.79
C TYR A 92 -9.77 2.85 -14.04
N ASP A 93 -10.06 3.90 -14.84
CA ASP A 93 -10.81 3.76 -16.08
C ASP A 93 -10.08 2.81 -17.07
N PRO A 94 -8.75 2.92 -17.26
CA PRO A 94 -8.00 1.97 -18.09
C PRO A 94 -8.01 0.52 -17.56
N PHE A 95 -8.06 0.34 -16.23
CA PHE A 95 -8.22 -0.98 -15.63
C PHE A 95 -9.60 -1.57 -15.96
N LEU A 96 -10.68 -0.79 -15.77
CA LEU A 96 -12.04 -1.22 -16.10
C LEU A 96 -12.21 -1.54 -17.59
N SER A 97 -11.59 -0.77 -18.48
CA SER A 97 -11.59 -1.04 -19.93
C SER A 97 -10.59 -2.12 -20.36
N LYS A 98 -9.88 -2.75 -19.41
CA LYS A 98 -8.87 -3.81 -19.64
C LYS A 98 -7.69 -3.38 -20.52
N THR A 99 -7.47 -2.07 -20.64
CA THR A 99 -6.32 -1.48 -21.34
C THR A 99 -5.11 -1.30 -20.43
N LEU A 100 -5.32 -1.32 -19.11
CA LEU A 100 -4.28 -1.43 -18.09
C LEU A 100 -4.47 -2.73 -17.31
N LYS A 101 -3.37 -3.44 -17.07
CA LYS A 101 -3.33 -4.57 -16.13
C LYS A 101 -2.28 -4.28 -15.07
N PHE A 102 -2.67 -4.39 -13.80
CA PHE A 102 -1.71 -4.36 -12.71
C PHE A 102 -0.98 -5.71 -12.66
N ASN A 103 0.33 -5.67 -12.82
CA ASN A 103 1.14 -6.89 -12.81
C ASN A 103 1.38 -7.34 -11.37
N LEU A 104 1.24 -8.65 -11.12
CA LEU A 104 1.65 -9.24 -9.85
C LEU A 104 3.17 -9.03 -9.70
N HIS A 105 3.55 -8.23 -8.71
CA HIS A 105 4.95 -7.99 -8.37
C HIS A 105 5.52 -9.12 -7.53
N LYS A 106 4.77 -9.57 -6.52
CA LYS A 106 5.19 -10.65 -5.64
C LYS A 106 4.02 -11.38 -5.01
N GLU A 107 4.12 -12.70 -4.96
CA GLU A 107 3.32 -13.54 -4.07
C GLU A 107 4.25 -14.19 -3.04
N TYR A 108 3.82 -14.21 -1.78
CA TYR A 108 4.52 -14.91 -0.70
C TYR A 108 3.56 -15.28 0.43
N LYS A 109 3.96 -16.21 1.28
CA LYS A 109 3.13 -16.72 2.38
C LYS A 109 3.69 -16.31 3.74
N ILE A 110 2.82 -15.84 4.63
CA ILE A 110 3.13 -15.58 6.04
C ILE A 110 2.15 -16.39 6.89
N LYS A 111 2.65 -17.40 7.63
CA LYS A 111 1.81 -18.31 8.43
C LYS A 111 0.70 -18.92 7.55
N ALA A 112 -0.57 -18.65 7.87
CA ALA A 112 -1.75 -19.12 7.15
C ALA A 112 -2.31 -18.10 6.12
N LYS A 113 -1.62 -16.97 5.90
CA LYS A 113 -2.02 -15.91 4.97
C LYS A 113 -1.17 -15.94 3.70
N VAL A 114 -1.80 -15.80 2.54
CA VAL A 114 -1.13 -15.55 1.25
C VAL A 114 -1.16 -14.04 1.00
N ILE A 115 -0.02 -13.46 0.65
CA ILE A 115 0.11 -12.03 0.34
C ILE A 115 0.44 -11.88 -1.14
N ARG A 116 -0.37 -11.11 -1.86
CA ARG A 116 -0.20 -10.77 -3.28
C ARG A 116 -0.05 -9.27 -3.41
N ILE A 117 1.07 -8.81 -3.94
CA ILE A 117 1.33 -7.40 -4.14
C ILE A 117 1.42 -7.12 -5.62
N TYR A 118 0.64 -6.15 -6.08
CA TYR A 118 0.61 -5.67 -7.45
C TYR A 118 1.47 -4.43 -7.61
N LEU A 119 2.12 -4.26 -8.75
CA LEU A 119 2.86 -3.04 -9.05
C LEU A 119 1.92 -1.97 -9.60
N LEU A 120 1.83 -0.83 -8.91
CA LEU A 120 1.23 0.39 -9.43
C LEU A 120 2.37 1.32 -9.84
N LYS A 121 2.64 1.39 -11.14
CA LYS A 121 3.72 2.21 -11.69
C LYS A 121 3.21 3.59 -12.09
N ASP A 122 3.52 4.60 -11.29
CA ASP A 122 3.19 6.00 -11.53
C ASP A 122 4.32 6.68 -12.32
N SER A 123 4.35 6.42 -13.62
CA SER A 123 5.41 6.95 -14.50
C SER A 123 5.38 8.47 -14.65
N LYS A 124 4.26 9.11 -14.28
CA LYS A 124 4.03 10.55 -14.42
C LYS A 124 4.14 11.30 -13.08
N GLY A 125 4.33 10.60 -11.96
CA GLY A 125 4.39 11.20 -10.63
C GLY A 125 3.06 11.82 -10.18
N LEU A 126 1.94 11.35 -10.73
CA LEU A 126 0.61 11.89 -10.45
C LEU A 126 0.19 11.66 -9.00
N ILE A 127 0.44 10.48 -8.43
CA ILE A 127 0.06 10.17 -7.05
C ILE A 127 0.75 11.14 -6.10
N LYS A 128 2.07 11.29 -6.23
CA LYS A 128 2.86 12.18 -5.37
C LYS A 128 2.50 13.66 -5.57
N SER A 129 2.13 14.07 -6.78
CA SER A 129 1.68 15.45 -7.05
C SER A 129 0.29 15.76 -6.48
N GLN A 130 -0.59 14.76 -6.41
CA GLN A 130 -1.96 14.90 -5.89
C GLN A 130 -2.02 14.68 -4.37
N TYR A 131 -1.11 13.86 -3.82
CA TYR A 131 -1.07 13.48 -2.42
C TYR A 131 0.36 13.62 -1.88
N ASP A 132 0.65 14.77 -1.27
CA ASP A 132 1.83 14.90 -0.41
C ASP A 132 1.67 14.02 0.83
N THR A 133 2.76 13.52 1.41
CA THR A 133 2.72 12.64 2.58
C THR A 133 2.09 13.33 3.80
N SER A 134 2.16 14.67 3.86
CA SER A 134 1.49 15.47 4.89
C SER A 134 -0.04 15.49 4.76
N ALA A 135 -0.58 15.21 3.57
CA ALA A 135 -2.01 15.16 3.28
C ALA A 135 -2.59 13.74 3.33
N MET A 136 -1.73 12.72 3.33
CA MET A 136 -2.13 11.32 3.46
C MET A 136 -2.68 11.02 4.86
N LYS A 137 -3.70 10.16 4.92
CA LYS A 137 -4.34 9.76 6.17
C LYS A 137 -4.93 8.36 6.05
N CYS A 138 -4.81 7.60 7.12
CA CYS A 138 -5.46 6.32 7.28
C CYS A 138 -6.86 6.52 7.88
N THR A 139 -7.87 5.92 7.28
CA THR A 139 -9.26 5.92 7.76
C THR A 139 -9.67 4.60 8.41
N SER A 140 -8.92 3.51 8.17
CA SER A 140 -9.12 2.25 8.90
C SER A 140 -8.61 2.38 10.34
N LEU A 141 -9.30 1.74 11.27
CA LEU A 141 -8.97 1.79 12.70
C LEU A 141 -8.62 0.40 13.21
N ILE A 142 -7.65 0.35 14.11
CA ILE A 142 -7.25 -0.87 14.79
C ILE A 142 -8.43 -1.46 15.58
N ASP A 143 -8.62 -2.77 15.41
CA ASP A 143 -9.67 -3.60 15.99
C ASP A 143 -9.81 -3.53 17.52
N ILE A 144 -10.98 -3.98 17.98
CA ILE A 144 -11.43 -3.88 19.37
C ILE A 144 -10.57 -4.62 20.40
N ASP A 145 -9.83 -5.64 19.97
CA ASP A 145 -9.05 -6.53 20.85
C ASP A 145 -7.57 -6.11 20.97
N HIS A 146 -7.20 -4.93 20.46
CA HIS A 146 -5.82 -4.43 20.49
C HIS A 146 -5.63 -3.29 21.51
N PRO A 147 -4.46 -3.18 22.17
CA PRO A 147 -4.16 -2.06 23.09
C PRO A 147 -4.18 -0.65 22.44
N LEU A 148 -4.13 -0.59 21.12
CA LEU A 148 -4.24 0.62 20.30
C LEU A 148 -5.60 0.70 19.57
N LYS A 149 -6.64 0.05 20.10
CA LYS A 149 -8.00 0.15 19.57
C LYS A 149 -8.40 1.59 19.28
N GLY A 150 -9.01 1.82 18.12
CA GLY A 150 -9.51 3.14 17.72
C GLY A 150 -8.45 4.13 17.26
N PHE A 151 -7.17 3.74 17.25
CA PHE A 151 -6.13 4.47 16.52
C PHE A 151 -6.12 4.01 15.05
N PRO A 152 -5.67 4.86 14.11
CA PRO A 152 -5.49 4.45 12.71
C PRO A 152 -4.53 3.27 12.58
N GLU A 153 -4.69 2.43 11.57
CA GLU A 153 -3.78 1.30 11.31
C GLU A 153 -2.41 1.74 10.78
N VAL A 154 -2.38 2.86 10.08
CA VAL A 154 -1.18 3.53 9.57
C VAL A 154 -1.10 4.94 10.15
N ASP A 155 0.03 5.30 10.74
CA ASP A 155 0.25 6.60 11.39
C ASP A 155 1.30 7.46 10.69
N ALA A 156 1.91 6.95 9.61
CA ALA A 156 2.96 7.65 8.89
C ALA A 156 3.23 7.15 7.47
N PHE A 157 3.75 8.05 6.63
CA PHE A 157 4.01 7.81 5.21
C PHE A 157 5.39 8.32 4.81
N LEU A 158 6.04 7.65 3.86
CA LEU A 158 7.34 8.09 3.35
C LEU A 158 7.58 7.60 1.92
N TRP A 159 8.21 8.45 1.11
CA TRP A 159 8.75 8.07 -0.20
C TRP A 159 10.23 7.74 -0.08
N VAL A 160 10.62 6.51 -0.40
CA VAL A 160 11.99 6.01 -0.22
C VAL A 160 12.53 5.39 -1.50
N THR A 161 13.85 5.37 -1.64
CA THR A 161 14.50 4.56 -2.69
C THR A 161 14.32 3.05 -2.41
N LYS A 162 14.48 2.20 -3.45
CA LYS A 162 14.47 0.72 -3.28
C LYS A 162 15.42 0.26 -2.17
N ALA A 163 16.62 0.85 -2.10
CA ALA A 163 17.65 0.51 -1.13
C ALA A 163 17.27 0.89 0.31
N GLN A 164 16.54 1.99 0.52
CA GLN A 164 16.02 2.37 1.82
C GLN A 164 14.82 1.50 2.21
N ALA A 165 13.89 1.27 1.28
CA ALA A 165 12.73 0.40 1.48
C ALA A 165 13.13 -1.01 1.93
N SER A 166 14.15 -1.60 1.32
CA SER A 166 14.66 -2.93 1.69
C SER A 166 15.22 -3.00 3.12
N ARG A 167 15.66 -1.88 3.70
CA ARG A 167 16.16 -1.79 5.07
C ARG A 167 15.04 -1.65 6.09
N ILE A 168 14.11 -0.71 5.87
CA ILE A 168 13.06 -0.34 6.82
C ILE A 168 11.79 -1.18 6.73
N ALA A 169 11.56 -1.87 5.62
CA ALA A 169 10.37 -2.69 5.48
C ALA A 169 10.31 -3.76 6.58
N LEU A 170 9.10 -4.08 7.04
CA LEU A 170 8.80 -5.25 7.86
C LEU A 170 9.58 -6.46 7.34
N LYS A 171 10.20 -7.23 8.24
CA LYS A 171 11.06 -8.36 7.87
C LYS A 171 10.44 -9.31 6.84
N SER A 172 9.14 -9.59 6.95
CA SER A 172 8.40 -10.44 6.00
C SER A 172 8.20 -9.82 4.62
N GLN A 173 8.27 -8.48 4.51
CA GLN A 173 8.02 -7.73 3.29
C GLN A 173 9.29 -7.23 2.59
N LYS A 174 10.47 -7.40 3.20
CA LYS A 174 11.76 -7.08 2.54
C LYS A 174 11.91 -7.79 1.19
N VAL A 175 11.22 -8.90 0.97
CA VAL A 175 11.18 -9.63 -0.31
C VAL A 175 10.60 -8.81 -1.48
N LEU A 176 9.78 -7.78 -1.20
CA LEU A 176 9.24 -6.88 -2.22
C LEU A 176 10.33 -6.05 -2.91
N PHE A 177 11.47 -5.87 -2.25
CA PHE A 177 12.55 -5.00 -2.70
C PHE A 177 13.84 -5.77 -3.03
N LYS A 178 13.75 -7.09 -3.22
CA LYS A 178 14.86 -7.92 -3.67
C LYS A 178 14.97 -7.96 -5.20
#